data_AF-A0A7X8Z8B5-F1
#
_entry.id   AF-A0A7X8Z8B5-F1
#
_cell.length_a   1.000
_cell.length_b   1.000
_cell.length_c   1.000
_cell.angle_alpha   90.00
_cell.angle_beta   90.00
_cell.angle_gamma   90.00
#
_symmetry.space_group_name_H-M   'P 1'
#
loop_
_entity.id
_entity.type
_entity.pdbx_description
1 polymer ?
#
loop_
_entity_poly.entity_id
_entity_poly.type
_entity_poly.pdbx_seq_one_letter_code
_entity_poly.pdbx_strand_id
1 'polypeptide(L)'
;SFSVNMSDKGPNEDYYEINIKHKAEIELYKEGVLIGTQNYLDYCWIDCSDDIILSEGNIASDDFTEAFTWGSQNYYGAFPDRQFNGKDVVLKPKVNKTDFEIVINYSIDGEKADSIYIIPSAIVTVSHIQGRHYYYLKALNEIMSGSFADLSLEQISIPDNVKGGIGFVGIGNPASVEIKLPSGEIKIEDDGN
;
A
#
# COMPACT_ATOMS: atom_id res chain seq x y z
N SER A 1 -11.91 -4.56 2.79
CA SER A 1 -11.82 -3.99 1.43
C SER A 1 -12.56 -2.67 1.43
N PHE A 2 -12.09 -1.73 0.62
CA PHE A 2 -12.79 -0.49 0.31
C PHE A 2 -12.73 -0.29 -1.21
N SER A 3 -13.57 0.60 -1.74
CA SER A 3 -13.63 0.89 -3.16
C SER A 3 -13.06 2.26 -3.45
N VAL A 4 -12.28 2.37 -4.51
CA VAL A 4 -11.68 3.62 -4.99
C VAL A 4 -12.27 3.93 -6.36
N ASN A 5 -13.03 5.01 -6.44
CA ASN A 5 -13.56 5.50 -7.72
C ASN A 5 -12.52 6.41 -8.36
N MET A 6 -12.21 6.17 -9.62
CA MET A 6 -11.33 7.04 -10.42
C MET A 6 -11.88 7.19 -11.83
N SER A 7 -11.48 8.26 -12.50
CA SER A 7 -11.88 8.57 -13.87
C SER A 7 -10.62 8.79 -14.69
N ASP A 8 -10.48 8.04 -15.77
CA ASP A 8 -9.50 8.36 -16.80
C ASP A 8 -10.12 9.30 -17.84
N LYS A 9 -9.39 10.36 -18.22
CA LYS A 9 -9.91 11.45 -19.06
C LYS A 9 -9.22 11.54 -20.43
N GLY A 10 -8.24 10.68 -20.71
CA GLY A 10 -7.40 10.72 -21.90
C GLY A 10 -7.77 9.65 -22.93
N PRO A 11 -7.48 9.87 -24.22
CA PRO A 11 -7.52 8.82 -25.23
C PRO A 11 -6.20 8.04 -25.33
N ASN A 12 -5.20 8.40 -24.52
CA ASN A 12 -3.86 7.83 -24.56
C ASN A 12 -3.74 6.75 -23.48
N GLU A 13 -2.82 5.80 -23.67
CA GLU A 13 -2.47 4.86 -22.60
C GLU A 13 -1.86 5.64 -21.44
N ASP A 14 -2.49 5.53 -20.28
CA ASP A 14 -2.09 6.17 -19.04
C ASP A 14 -1.68 5.11 -18.01
N TYR A 15 -0.79 5.49 -17.10
CA TYR A 15 -0.23 4.60 -16.11
C TYR A 15 -0.45 5.16 -14.72
N TYR A 16 -0.74 4.28 -13.78
CA TYR A 16 -1.15 4.64 -12.45
C TYR A 16 -0.38 3.85 -11.40
N GLU A 17 -0.28 4.43 -10.21
CA GLU A 17 0.28 3.80 -9.01
C GLU A 17 -0.70 4.00 -7.86
N ILE A 18 -1.09 2.92 -7.17
CA ILE A 18 -1.89 2.99 -5.94
C ILE A 18 -1.02 2.65 -4.72
N ASN A 19 -1.10 3.48 -3.70
CA ASN A 19 -0.46 3.28 -2.41
C ASN A 19 -1.48 3.42 -1.29
N ILE A 20 -1.41 2.54 -0.30
CA ILE A 20 -2.25 2.60 0.89
C ILE A 20 -1.34 2.68 2.11
N LYS A 21 -1.65 3.61 3.01
CA LYS A 21 -0.97 3.74 4.31
C LYS A 21 -1.98 3.56 5.43
N HIS A 22 -1.61 2.84 6.46
CA HIS A 22 -2.32 2.89 7.73
C HIS A 22 -1.74 4.02 8.57
N LYS A 23 -2.63 4.79 9.16
CA LYS A 23 -2.32 5.83 10.12
C LYS A 23 -3.10 5.57 11.39
N ALA A 24 -2.49 5.82 12.53
CA ALA A 24 -3.22 5.84 13.79
C ALA A 24 -2.73 6.98 14.65
N GLU A 25 -3.68 7.69 15.25
CA GLU A 25 -3.43 8.52 16.40
C GLU A 25 -3.79 7.71 17.65
N ILE A 26 -2.90 7.74 18.64
CA ILE A 26 -3.01 6.94 19.85
C ILE A 26 -2.95 7.90 21.02
N GLU A 27 -4.03 7.96 21.77
CA GLU A 27 -4.15 8.80 22.95
C GLU A 27 -3.96 7.93 24.19
N LEU A 28 -3.11 8.37 25.10
CA LEU A 28 -2.81 7.72 26.37
C LEU A 28 -3.53 8.46 27.48
N TYR A 29 -4.29 7.75 28.30
CA TYR A 29 -5.05 8.31 29.40
C TYR A 29 -4.64 7.70 30.74
N LYS A 30 -4.67 8.51 31.79
CA LYS A 30 -4.56 8.09 33.18
C LYS A 30 -5.64 8.80 33.99
N GLU A 31 -6.47 8.04 34.69
CA GLU A 31 -7.60 8.54 35.48
C GLU A 31 -8.52 9.48 34.68
N GLY A 32 -8.67 9.20 33.38
CA GLY A 32 -9.48 10.01 32.45
C GLY A 32 -8.81 11.29 31.94
N VAL A 33 -7.54 11.54 32.30
CA VAL A 33 -6.75 12.68 31.82
C VAL A 33 -5.82 12.22 30.69
N LEU A 34 -5.83 12.94 29.57
CA LEU A 34 -4.89 12.70 28.46
C LEU A 34 -3.47 13.04 28.95
N ILE A 35 -2.59 12.04 28.97
CA ILE A 35 -1.20 12.18 29.37
C ILE A 35 -0.23 12.20 28.19
N GLY A 36 -0.67 11.77 27.00
CA GLY A 36 0.17 11.81 25.81
C GLY A 36 -0.51 11.35 24.53
N THR A 37 0.11 11.68 23.39
CA THR A 37 -0.34 11.27 22.06
C THR A 37 0.83 10.68 21.29
N GLN A 38 0.59 9.58 20.58
CA GLN A 38 1.52 8.96 19.64
C GLN A 38 0.89 8.90 18.26
N ASN A 39 1.73 9.05 17.22
CA ASN A 39 1.31 8.95 15.84
C ASN A 39 2.04 7.78 15.19
N TYR A 40 1.28 6.96 14.46
CA TYR A 40 1.79 5.84 13.69
C TYR A 40 1.43 6.03 12.22
N LEU A 41 2.36 5.70 11.34
CA LEU A 41 2.17 5.69 9.89
C LEU A 41 2.99 4.56 9.29
N ASP A 42 2.34 3.66 8.56
CA ASP A 42 3.03 2.57 7.85
C ASP A 42 2.40 2.31 6.47
N TYR A 43 3.20 1.77 5.56
CA TYR A 43 2.75 1.34 4.24
C TYR A 43 2.07 -0.02 4.35
N CYS A 44 0.98 -0.18 3.62
CA CYS A 44 0.24 -1.42 3.59
C CYS A 44 0.52 -2.20 2.32
N TRP A 45 0.66 -3.51 2.47
CA TRP A 45 0.69 -4.42 1.33
C TRP A 45 -0.73 -4.51 0.75
N ILE A 46 -0.81 -4.35 -0.57
CA ILE A 46 -2.07 -4.39 -1.32
C ILE A 46 -2.20 -5.75 -1.96
N ASP A 47 -3.19 -6.52 -1.52
CA ASP A 47 -3.61 -7.74 -2.19
C ASP A 47 -4.49 -7.37 -3.40
N CYS A 48 -3.95 -7.67 -4.58
CA CYS A 48 -4.55 -7.35 -5.88
C CYS A 48 -5.28 -8.54 -6.53
N SER A 49 -5.35 -9.68 -5.84
CA SER A 49 -5.83 -10.97 -6.42
C SER A 49 -7.26 -10.95 -6.95
N ASP A 50 -8.15 -10.12 -6.39
CA ASP A 50 -9.57 -10.04 -6.75
C ASP A 50 -9.90 -8.84 -7.66
N ASP A 51 -8.90 -8.03 -8.03
CA ASP A 51 -9.10 -6.86 -8.88
C ASP A 51 -8.29 -6.99 -10.17
N ILE A 52 -9.00 -7.22 -11.27
CA ILE A 52 -8.38 -7.50 -12.57
C ILE A 52 -7.46 -6.36 -13.03
N ILE A 53 -7.75 -5.10 -12.68
CA ILE A 53 -6.94 -3.94 -13.07
C ILE A 53 -5.68 -3.88 -12.23
N LEU A 54 -5.82 -4.02 -10.91
CA LEU A 54 -4.65 -4.02 -10.02
C LEU A 54 -3.74 -5.24 -10.29
N SER A 55 -4.33 -6.35 -10.74
CA SER A 55 -3.60 -7.54 -11.15
C SER A 55 -2.86 -7.40 -12.49
N GLU A 56 -3.16 -6.41 -13.35
CA GLU A 56 -2.40 -6.19 -14.59
C GLU A 56 -0.98 -5.66 -14.37
N GLY A 57 -0.72 -5.12 -13.18
CA GLY A 57 0.65 -4.86 -12.73
C GLY A 57 1.48 -6.14 -12.53
N ASN A 58 0.83 -7.30 -12.49
CA ASN A 58 1.49 -8.59 -12.43
C ASN A 58 2.03 -9.01 -13.79
N ILE A 59 2.96 -9.94 -13.72
CA ILE A 59 3.44 -10.65 -14.88
C ILE A 59 2.69 -11.96 -14.90
N ALA A 60 1.89 -12.16 -15.94
CA ALA A 60 1.32 -13.47 -16.20
C ALA A 60 2.50 -14.41 -16.44
N SER A 61 2.67 -15.42 -15.58
CA SER A 61 3.35 -16.62 -16.04
C SER A 61 2.47 -17.23 -17.14
N ASP A 62 3.08 -17.65 -18.25
CA ASP A 62 2.37 -18.36 -19.32
C ASP A 62 1.72 -19.66 -18.82
N ASP A 63 2.10 -20.11 -17.62
CA ASP A 63 1.51 -21.23 -16.92
C ASP A 63 0.32 -20.77 -16.06
N PHE A 64 -0.88 -20.88 -16.65
CA PHE A 64 -2.19 -20.60 -16.04
C PHE A 64 -2.40 -21.23 -14.66
N THR A 65 -1.57 -22.23 -14.31
CA THR A 65 -1.59 -22.99 -13.06
C THR A 65 -0.84 -22.29 -11.90
N GLU A 66 0.14 -21.43 -12.20
CA GLU A 66 0.93 -20.68 -11.19
C GLU A 66 0.46 -19.24 -11.00
N ALA A 67 -0.42 -18.73 -11.87
CA ALA A 67 -1.05 -17.42 -11.70
C ALA A 67 -1.85 -17.28 -10.38
N PHE A 68 -2.17 -18.40 -9.73
CA PHE A 68 -2.86 -18.50 -8.43
C PHE A 68 -1.94 -18.76 -7.23
N THR A 69 -0.64 -19.00 -7.43
CA THR A 69 0.28 -19.35 -6.34
C THR A 69 1.04 -18.13 -5.83
N TRP A 70 0.41 -17.32 -4.98
CA TRP A 70 1.01 -16.43 -3.95
C TRP A 70 2.15 -15.43 -4.37
N GLY A 71 2.70 -15.49 -5.58
CA GLY A 71 3.91 -14.81 -6.06
C GLY A 71 3.67 -13.80 -7.19
N SER A 72 2.48 -13.76 -7.77
CA SER A 72 2.04 -12.72 -8.70
C SER A 72 1.43 -11.53 -7.94
N GLN A 73 2.28 -10.83 -7.18
CA GLN A 73 1.88 -9.69 -6.35
C GLN A 73 2.32 -8.37 -7.00
N ASN A 74 1.39 -7.43 -7.14
CA ASN A 74 1.70 -6.07 -7.53
C ASN A 74 2.15 -5.27 -6.29
N TYR A 75 3.35 -5.58 -5.79
CA TYR A 75 3.90 -4.98 -4.57
C TYR A 75 3.97 -3.45 -4.63
N TYR A 76 4.23 -2.90 -5.81
CA TYR A 76 4.32 -1.47 -6.04
C TYR A 76 3.01 -0.82 -6.51
N GLY A 77 1.91 -1.58 -6.58
CA GLY A 77 0.58 -1.05 -6.94
C GLY A 77 0.53 -0.34 -8.31
N ALA A 78 1.42 -0.70 -9.24
CA ALA A 78 1.53 -0.04 -10.54
C ALA A 78 0.64 -0.74 -11.58
N PHE A 79 -0.20 -0.02 -12.32
CA PHE A 79 -1.12 -0.60 -13.31
C PHE A 79 -1.37 0.35 -14.48
N PRO A 80 -1.59 -0.19 -15.70
CA PRO A 80 -2.01 0.61 -16.85
C PRO A 80 -3.53 0.80 -16.87
N ASP A 81 -4.01 1.73 -17.68
CA ASP A 81 -5.43 2.06 -17.82
C ASP A 81 -6.19 1.22 -18.86
N ARG A 82 -5.57 0.19 -19.43
CA ARG A 82 -6.05 -0.55 -20.62
C ARG A 82 -7.51 -0.99 -20.55
N GLN A 83 -8.00 -1.36 -19.37
CA GLN A 83 -9.38 -1.82 -19.19
C GLN A 83 -10.40 -0.69 -19.04
N PHE A 84 -9.96 0.51 -18.70
CA PHE A 84 -10.81 1.65 -18.37
C PHE A 84 -10.41 2.97 -19.05
N ASN A 85 -9.57 2.90 -20.09
CA ASN A 85 -9.13 4.05 -20.86
C ASN A 85 -10.31 4.94 -21.29
N GLY A 86 -10.24 6.22 -20.93
CA GLY A 86 -11.28 7.22 -21.15
C GLY A 86 -12.60 6.97 -20.40
N LYS A 87 -12.60 6.14 -19.34
CA LYS A 87 -13.80 5.76 -18.57
C LYS A 87 -13.58 5.86 -17.07
N ASP A 88 -14.70 5.85 -16.36
CA ASP A 88 -14.73 5.70 -14.91
C ASP A 88 -14.53 4.23 -14.52
N VAL A 89 -13.86 4.02 -13.38
CA VAL A 89 -13.62 2.69 -12.84
C VAL A 89 -13.64 2.67 -11.31
N VAL A 90 -13.91 1.48 -10.78
CA VAL A 90 -13.94 1.22 -9.34
C VAL A 90 -12.90 0.16 -9.03
N LEU A 91 -11.80 0.57 -8.40
CA LEU A 91 -10.79 -0.34 -7.87
C LEU A 91 -11.23 -0.90 -6.51
N LYS A 92 -10.86 -2.13 -6.21
CA LYS A 92 -11.20 -2.85 -4.98
C LYS A 92 -9.95 -3.42 -4.31
N PRO A 93 -9.00 -2.57 -3.88
CA PRO A 93 -7.83 -3.05 -3.16
C PRO A 93 -8.24 -3.77 -1.88
N LYS A 94 -7.62 -4.92 -1.65
CA LYS A 94 -7.65 -5.57 -0.34
C LYS A 94 -6.39 -5.18 0.41
N VAL A 95 -6.57 -4.82 1.67
CA VAL A 95 -5.45 -4.54 2.57
C VAL A 95 -5.38 -5.70 3.55
N ASN A 96 -4.19 -6.26 3.73
CA ASN A 96 -4.00 -7.31 4.68
C ASN A 96 -4.18 -6.77 6.10
N LYS A 97 -5.05 -7.41 6.90
CA LYS A 97 -5.37 -6.96 8.26
C LYS A 97 -4.26 -7.29 9.27
N THR A 98 -3.41 -8.28 8.96
CA THR A 98 -2.34 -8.74 9.88
C THR A 98 -1.08 -7.89 9.82
N ASP A 99 -0.92 -6.99 8.83
CA ASP A 99 0.30 -6.19 8.68
C ASP A 99 0.30 -4.94 9.59
N PHE A 100 -0.67 -4.82 10.50
CA PHE A 100 -0.81 -3.67 11.38
C PHE A 100 -0.56 -4.04 12.83
N GLU A 101 0.71 -4.25 13.16
CA GLU A 101 1.17 -4.41 14.53
C GLU A 101 1.65 -3.04 15.06
N ILE A 102 0.84 -2.41 15.91
CA ILE A 102 1.26 -1.19 16.59
C ILE A 102 1.92 -1.57 17.92
N VAL A 103 3.21 -1.28 18.05
CA VAL A 103 3.89 -1.28 19.35
C VAL A 103 3.55 0.02 20.07
N ILE A 104 2.73 -0.07 21.12
CA ILE A 104 2.30 1.10 21.91
C ILE A 104 3.15 1.18 23.16
N ASN A 105 3.88 2.29 23.32
CA ASN A 105 4.48 2.60 24.62
C ASN A 105 3.40 3.23 25.50
N TYR A 106 2.91 2.51 26.50
CA TYR A 106 1.88 3.01 27.42
C TYR A 106 2.44 3.85 28.58
N SER A 107 3.72 4.21 28.54
CA SER A 107 4.31 5.18 29.46
C SER A 107 4.89 6.38 28.74
N ILE A 108 4.56 7.57 29.23
CA ILE A 108 5.08 8.84 28.74
C ILE A 108 5.46 9.71 29.94
N ASP A 109 6.64 10.33 29.87
CA ASP A 109 7.17 11.21 30.93
C ASP A 109 7.16 10.62 32.36
N GLY A 110 7.31 9.29 32.47
CA GLY A 110 7.33 8.58 33.75
C GLY A 110 5.94 8.21 34.31
N GLU A 111 4.88 8.63 33.65
CA GLU A 111 3.51 8.22 33.95
C GLU A 111 3.13 6.99 33.12
N LYS A 112 2.36 6.06 33.71
CA LYS A 112 1.77 4.92 33.00
C LYS A 112 0.30 5.19 32.75
N ALA A 113 -0.14 4.98 31.51
CA ALA A 113 -1.55 5.03 31.14
C ALA A 113 -2.33 3.87 31.77
N ASP A 114 -3.59 4.11 32.13
CA ASP A 114 -4.56 3.07 32.48
C ASP A 114 -5.53 2.75 31.33
N SER A 115 -5.55 3.59 30.30
CA SER A 115 -6.38 3.43 29.11
C SER A 115 -5.71 4.02 27.88
N ILE A 116 -5.92 3.38 26.73
CA ILE A 116 -5.39 3.78 25.43
C ILE A 116 -6.57 3.93 24.48
N TYR A 117 -6.66 5.05 23.78
CA TYR A 117 -7.65 5.25 22.72
C TYR A 117 -6.94 5.26 21.37
N ILE A 118 -7.37 4.39 20.45
CA ILE A 118 -6.79 4.26 19.11
C ILE A 118 -7.77 4.84 18.10
N ILE A 119 -7.29 5.79 17.29
CA ILE A 119 -8.04 6.48 16.25
C ILE A 119 -7.39 6.14 14.90
N PRO A 120 -7.77 5.03 14.26
CA PRO A 120 -7.16 4.58 13.02
C PRO A 120 -7.77 5.28 11.79
N SER A 121 -6.95 5.47 10.76
CA SER A 121 -7.35 5.88 9.41
C SER A 121 -6.51 5.18 8.35
N ALA A 122 -7.02 5.11 7.13
CA ALA A 122 -6.29 4.65 5.96
C ALA A 122 -6.15 5.81 4.97
N ILE A 123 -4.93 6.07 4.50
CA ILE A 123 -4.68 7.05 3.44
C ILE A 123 -4.48 6.29 2.14
N VAL A 124 -5.39 6.50 1.19
CA VAL A 124 -5.34 5.91 -0.14
C VAL A 124 -4.88 6.97 -1.10
N THR A 125 -3.80 6.70 -1.83
CA THR A 125 -3.25 7.60 -2.84
C THR A 125 -3.23 6.88 -4.18
N VAL A 126 -3.81 7.50 -5.21
CA VAL A 126 -3.65 7.08 -6.61
C VAL A 126 -2.92 8.18 -7.35
N SER A 127 -1.81 7.82 -8.00
CA SER A 127 -0.97 8.75 -8.77
C SER A 127 -1.04 8.40 -10.24
N HIS A 128 -1.32 9.39 -11.09
CA HIS A 128 -0.97 9.29 -12.51
C HIS A 128 0.55 9.38 -12.63
N ILE A 129 1.19 8.44 -13.33
CA ILE A 129 2.65 8.32 -13.46
C ILE A 129 3.06 8.19 -14.93
N GLN A 130 4.34 8.49 -15.21
CA GLN A 130 4.89 8.31 -16.54
C GLN A 130 5.12 6.83 -16.87
N GLY A 131 5.01 6.46 -18.15
CA GLY A 131 5.24 5.07 -18.58
C GLY A 131 6.60 4.50 -18.18
N ARG A 132 7.68 5.28 -18.25
CA ARG A 132 9.01 4.81 -17.78
C ARG A 132 9.03 4.51 -16.27
N HIS A 133 8.24 5.23 -15.47
CA HIS A 133 8.08 4.96 -14.04
C HIS A 133 7.32 3.65 -13.84
N TYR A 134 6.23 3.45 -14.58
CA TYR A 134 5.47 2.20 -14.55
C TYR A 134 6.34 0.99 -14.90
N TYR A 135 7.11 1.04 -15.98
CA TYR A 135 8.01 -0.06 -16.36
C TYR A 135 9.14 -0.29 -15.35
N TYR A 136 9.58 0.75 -14.63
CA TYR A 136 10.51 0.59 -13.53
C TYR A 136 9.87 -0.18 -12.36
N LEU A 137 8.68 0.23 -11.90
CA LEU A 137 7.97 -0.46 -10.83
C LEU A 137 7.61 -1.90 -11.21
N LYS A 138 7.23 -2.13 -12.47
CA LYS A 138 6.98 -3.48 -13.00
C LYS A 138 8.23 -4.36 -12.94
N ALA A 139 9.40 -3.83 -13.32
CA ALA A 139 10.67 -4.56 -13.21
C ALA A 139 11.04 -4.86 -11.74
N LEU A 140 10.66 -4.00 -10.79
CA LEU A 140 10.85 -4.30 -9.37
C LEU A 140 9.88 -5.39 -8.86
N ASN A 141 8.63 -5.40 -9.32
CA ASN A 141 7.69 -6.50 -9.02
C ASN A 141 8.26 -7.86 -9.47
N GLU A 142 8.87 -7.94 -10.66
CA GLU A 142 9.56 -9.15 -11.15
C GLU A 142 10.62 -9.64 -10.18
N ILE A 143 11.51 -8.75 -9.76
CA ILE A 143 12.63 -9.08 -8.88
C ILE A 143 12.12 -9.59 -7.51
N MET A 144 11.06 -8.96 -6.99
CA MET A 144 10.48 -9.29 -5.69
C MET A 144 9.64 -10.57 -5.69
N SER A 145 9.07 -10.96 -6.83
CA SER A 145 8.20 -12.14 -6.95
C SER A 145 8.92 -13.47 -6.67
N GLY A 146 10.25 -13.51 -6.69
CA GLY A 146 11.02 -14.74 -6.52
C GLY A 146 10.96 -15.70 -7.73
N SER A 147 10.10 -15.43 -8.71
CA SER A 147 9.98 -16.14 -9.99
C SER A 147 11.23 -16.06 -10.86
N PHE A 148 12.18 -15.19 -10.48
CA PHE A 148 13.51 -15.09 -11.09
C PHE A 148 14.29 -16.41 -11.08
N ALA A 149 14.00 -17.31 -10.13
CA ALA A 149 14.75 -18.55 -9.96
C ALA A 149 14.37 -19.65 -10.96
N ASP A 150 13.16 -19.65 -11.54
CA ASP A 150 12.67 -20.81 -12.31
C ASP A 150 12.28 -20.53 -13.78
N LEU A 151 12.07 -19.27 -14.21
CA LEU A 151 11.62 -18.98 -15.58
C LEU A 151 12.21 -17.67 -16.15
N SER A 152 13.39 -17.74 -16.75
CA SER A 152 13.76 -17.09 -18.03
C SER A 152 15.26 -16.74 -18.12
N LEU A 153 15.84 -17.04 -19.27
CA LEU A 153 17.17 -16.59 -19.70
C LEU A 153 17.15 -15.13 -20.17
N GLU A 154 16.07 -14.38 -19.90
CA GLU A 154 15.92 -13.00 -20.36
C GLU A 154 16.50 -12.02 -19.35
N GLN A 155 17.33 -11.11 -19.85
CA GLN A 155 17.89 -10.04 -19.04
C GLN A 155 16.77 -9.03 -18.69
N ILE A 156 16.40 -8.94 -17.42
CA ILE A 156 15.53 -7.86 -16.94
C ILE A 156 16.26 -6.53 -17.14
N SER A 157 15.73 -5.68 -18.03
CA SER A 157 16.19 -4.32 -18.20
C SER A 157 15.43 -3.41 -17.22
N ILE A 158 16.13 -2.91 -16.20
CA ILE A 158 15.57 -1.93 -15.26
C ILE A 158 15.73 -0.55 -15.87
N PRO A 159 14.64 0.19 -16.17
CA PRO A 159 14.74 1.58 -16.60
C PRO A 159 15.48 2.43 -15.56
N ASP A 160 16.52 3.14 -16.00
CA ASP A 160 17.29 4.06 -15.16
C ASP A 160 17.26 5.48 -15.74
N ASN A 161 17.25 6.48 -14.86
CA ASN A 161 17.45 7.88 -15.21
C ASN A 161 18.38 8.62 -14.23
N VAL A 162 19.06 7.91 -13.33
CA VAL A 162 19.95 8.48 -12.31
C VAL A 162 21.39 8.48 -12.81
N LYS A 163 21.94 9.66 -13.07
CA LYS A 163 23.33 9.77 -13.55
C LYS A 163 24.33 9.33 -12.48
N GLY A 164 25.12 8.30 -12.78
CA GLY A 164 26.19 7.82 -11.90
C GLY A 164 25.72 6.87 -10.79
N GLY A 165 24.49 6.38 -10.87
CA GLY A 165 23.93 5.39 -9.96
C GLY A 165 23.04 4.39 -10.70
N ILE A 166 22.30 3.59 -9.94
CA ILE A 166 21.24 2.72 -10.44
C ILE A 166 19.96 3.18 -9.74
N GLY A 167 18.95 3.58 -10.50
CA GLY A 167 17.64 3.88 -9.94
C GLY A 167 16.75 4.70 -10.88
N PHE A 168 15.56 5.02 -10.38
CA PHE A 168 14.62 5.79 -11.16
C PHE A 168 14.01 6.89 -10.29
N VAL A 169 14.04 8.12 -10.82
CA VAL A 169 13.31 9.25 -10.27
C VAL A 169 12.07 9.47 -11.15
N GLY A 170 10.91 9.13 -10.58
CA GLY A 170 9.62 9.37 -11.22
C GLY A 170 9.01 10.72 -10.84
N ILE A 171 8.05 11.15 -11.66
CA ILE A 171 7.09 12.20 -11.30
C ILE A 171 5.70 11.59 -11.39
N GLY A 172 4.82 12.00 -10.49
CA GLY A 172 3.42 11.62 -10.50
C GLY A 172 2.53 12.76 -10.05
N ASN A 173 1.25 12.66 -10.40
CA ASN A 173 0.21 13.57 -9.93
C ASN A 173 -0.72 12.82 -8.97
N PRO A 174 -0.46 12.88 -7.64
CA PRO A 174 -1.21 12.11 -6.66
C PRO A 174 -2.56 12.74 -6.33
N ALA A 175 -3.58 11.90 -6.19
CA ALA A 175 -4.83 12.22 -5.52
C ALA A 175 -4.98 11.30 -4.29
N SER A 176 -5.18 11.89 -3.12
CA SER A 176 -5.24 11.16 -1.86
C SER A 176 -6.56 11.39 -1.13
N VAL A 177 -7.05 10.36 -0.45
CA VAL A 177 -8.18 10.43 0.47
C VAL A 177 -7.84 9.74 1.79
N GLU A 178 -8.20 10.35 2.91
CA GLU A 178 -8.10 9.74 4.24
C GLU A 178 -9.46 9.19 4.65
N ILE A 179 -9.51 7.88 4.92
CA ILE A 179 -10.70 7.14 5.33
C ILE A 179 -10.59 6.89 6.83
N LYS A 180 -11.52 7.42 7.61
CA LYS A 180 -11.59 7.13 9.05
C LYS A 180 -12.07 5.70 9.29
N LEU A 181 -11.39 4.99 10.17
CA LEU A 181 -11.74 3.64 10.60
C LEU A 181 -12.34 3.69 12.03
N PRO A 182 -13.05 2.64 12.47
CA PRO A 182 -13.60 2.61 13.83
C PRO A 182 -12.52 2.75 14.90
N SER A 183 -12.72 3.69 15.82
CA SER A 183 -11.87 3.88 17.00
C SER A 183 -12.23 2.91 18.11
N GLY A 184 -11.28 2.67 19.03
CA GLY A 184 -11.49 1.78 20.16
C GLY A 184 -10.65 2.17 21.37
N GLU A 185 -11.14 1.79 22.55
CA GLU A 185 -10.45 1.95 23.83
C GLU A 185 -9.93 0.60 24.30
N ILE A 186 -8.67 0.57 24.76
CA ILE A 186 -8.05 -0.57 25.44
C ILE A 186 -7.77 -0.14 26.86
N LYS A 187 -8.34 -0.85 27.84
CA LYS A 187 -8.02 -0.65 29.25
C LYS A 187 -6.81 -1.50 29.62
N ILE A 188 -5.88 -0.90 30.34
CA ILE A 188 -4.69 -1.58 30.84
C ILE A 188 -5.01 -2.04 32.25
N GLU A 189 -5.17 -3.36 32.42
CA GLU A 189 -5.27 -3.95 33.75
C GLU A 189 -3.86 -4.06 34.34
N ASP A 190 -3.65 -3.47 35.52
CA ASP A 190 -2.40 -3.62 36.26
C ASP A 190 -2.46 -4.99 36.95
N ASP A 191 -1.84 -6.00 36.35
CA ASP A 191 -1.62 -7.31 36.96
C ASP A 191 -0.61 -7.12 38.11
N GLY A 192 -1.10 -6.67 39.26
CA GLY A 192 -0.31 -6.40 40.45
C GLY A 192 0.58 -7.59 40.82
N ASN A 193 1.88 -7.43 40.60
CA ASN A 193 2.95 -8.30 41.09
C ASN A 193 3.91 -7.49 41.97
#